data_AF-A0A842YAE5-F1
#
_entry.id   AF-A0A842YAE5-F1
#
_cell.length_a   1.000
_cell.length_b   1.000
_cell.length_c   1.000
_cell.angle_alpha   90.00
_cell.angle_beta   90.00
_cell.angle_gamma   90.00
#
_symmetry.space_group_name_H-M   'P 1'
#
loop_
_entity.id
_entity.type
_entity.pdbx_description
1 polymer ?
#
loop_
_entity_poly.entity_id
_entity_poly.type
_entity_poly.pdbx_seq_one_letter_code
_entity_poly.pdbx_strand_id
1 'polypeptide(L)'
;MNPEKLVDGVYWVGAIDFNVRHFHGYSYSTHNGTTYNAYLVVGEKVALVDAVSGPFSEEMFERISKVIDLSKIDYMISNHAEMDHSSTVPEVLRRVPNAKLVCTEKAVDVLKKHYSDGWDIQTVKTGDELDLGGKTLRFYEAPMLHWPESMFTYYVEEELLMPNDAFGQHYATEK
;
A
#
# COMPACT_ATOMS: atom_id res chain seq x y z
N MET A 1 -3.93 -5.35 16.70
CA MET A 1 -5.39 -5.21 16.48
C MET A 1 -5.86 -6.20 15.42
N ASN A 2 -7.16 -6.25 15.11
CA ASN A 2 -7.68 -7.06 14.01
C ASN A 2 -7.62 -6.25 12.69
N PRO A 3 -7.64 -6.91 11.52
CA PRO A 3 -7.95 -6.23 10.27
C PRO A 3 -9.39 -5.68 10.33
N GLU A 4 -9.64 -4.56 9.65
CA GLU A 4 -10.97 -3.95 9.58
C GLU A 4 -11.54 -4.11 8.17
N LYS A 5 -12.76 -4.64 8.05
CA LYS A 5 -13.43 -4.78 6.75
C LYS A 5 -14.03 -3.44 6.35
N LEU A 6 -13.60 -2.90 5.19
CA LEU A 6 -14.09 -1.62 4.67
C LEU A 6 -15.35 -1.81 3.82
N VAL A 7 -15.23 -2.69 2.82
CA VAL A 7 -16.30 -3.14 1.93
C VAL A 7 -16.10 -4.64 1.65
N ASP A 8 -16.97 -5.26 0.87
CA ASP A 8 -16.82 -6.69 0.61
C ASP A 8 -15.51 -7.04 -0.10
N GLY A 9 -14.73 -7.94 0.50
CA GLY A 9 -13.42 -8.33 0.01
C GLY A 9 -12.32 -7.27 0.12
N VAL A 10 -12.53 -6.14 0.80
CA VAL A 10 -11.47 -5.14 1.04
C VAL A 10 -11.27 -4.93 2.54
N TYR A 11 -10.02 -5.09 2.98
CA TYR A 11 -9.65 -5.03 4.39
C TYR A 11 -8.54 -4.02 4.60
N TRP A 12 -8.69 -3.15 5.59
CA TRP A 12 -7.55 -2.42 6.13
C TRP A 12 -6.68 -3.38 6.95
N VAL A 13 -5.41 -3.45 6.58
CA VAL A 13 -4.38 -4.29 7.22
C VAL A 13 -3.17 -3.49 7.66
N GLY A 14 -3.26 -2.15 7.63
CA GLY A 14 -2.18 -1.23 7.99
C GLY A 14 -1.77 -1.27 9.47
N ALA A 15 -1.18 -0.20 9.96
CA ALA A 15 -0.69 -0.10 11.34
C ALA A 15 -0.96 1.28 11.95
N ILE A 16 -0.97 1.33 13.29
CA ILE A 16 -1.21 2.55 14.05
C ILE A 16 0.03 2.90 14.86
N ASP A 17 0.55 4.11 14.67
CA ASP A 17 1.67 4.63 15.42
C ASP A 17 1.21 5.76 16.34
N PHE A 18 0.90 5.41 17.57
CA PHE A 18 0.57 6.38 18.63
C PHE A 18 1.76 7.19 19.12
N ASN A 19 2.99 6.76 18.82
CA ASN A 19 4.21 7.25 19.44
C ASN A 19 4.99 8.21 18.55
N VAL A 20 4.79 8.17 17.24
CA VAL A 20 5.44 9.13 16.34
C VAL A 20 5.07 10.56 16.72
N ARG A 21 6.09 11.41 16.83
CA ARG A 21 5.94 12.85 17.09
C ARG A 21 6.57 13.71 16.02
N HIS A 22 7.48 13.13 15.26
CA HIS A 22 8.26 13.78 14.22
C HIS A 22 8.18 12.90 12.98
N PHE A 23 7.69 13.47 11.88
CA PHE A 23 7.45 12.76 10.63
C PHE A 23 8.40 13.29 9.56
N HIS A 24 9.04 12.37 8.83
CA HIS A 24 10.09 12.66 7.84
C HIS A 24 11.21 13.58 8.38
N GLY A 25 11.76 13.20 9.54
CA GLY A 25 12.70 14.02 10.29
C GLY A 25 11.97 15.03 11.17
N TYR A 26 12.52 16.23 11.36
CA TYR A 26 11.95 17.28 12.22
C TYR A 26 11.11 18.31 11.44
N SER A 27 10.86 18.05 10.15
CA SER A 27 10.16 18.97 9.25
C SER A 27 8.66 19.08 9.57
N TYR A 28 8.07 18.02 10.12
CA TYR A 28 6.65 17.98 10.48
C TYR A 28 6.44 17.31 11.83
N SER A 29 5.55 17.86 12.65
CA SER A 29 5.23 17.32 13.98
C SER A 29 3.84 16.69 14.01
N THR A 30 3.76 15.46 14.50
CA THR A 30 2.52 14.65 14.58
C THR A 30 2.08 14.52 16.03
N HIS A 31 1.37 15.53 16.54
CA HIS A 31 0.96 15.57 17.95
C HIS A 31 -0.02 14.45 18.34
N ASN A 32 -0.75 13.91 17.37
CA ASN A 32 -1.76 12.86 17.56
C ASN A 32 -1.32 11.51 16.99
N GLY A 33 -0.01 11.29 16.78
CA GLY A 33 0.47 10.09 16.10
C GLY A 33 0.10 10.04 14.62
N THR A 34 0.19 8.86 14.01
CA THR A 34 -0.22 8.60 12.62
C THR A 34 -0.72 7.18 12.44
N THR A 35 -1.26 6.89 11.27
CA THR A 35 -1.47 5.53 10.75
C THR A 35 -0.68 5.34 9.48
N TYR A 36 -0.27 4.10 9.21
CA TYR A 36 0.26 3.67 7.92
C TYR A 36 -0.78 2.75 7.30
N ASN A 37 -1.48 3.21 6.27
CA ASN A 37 -2.65 2.51 5.75
C ASN A 37 -2.24 1.61 4.58
N ALA A 38 -2.52 0.31 4.73
CA ALA A 38 -2.38 -0.69 3.68
C ALA A 38 -3.70 -1.44 3.54
N TYR A 39 -4.06 -1.80 2.30
CA TYR A 39 -5.36 -2.39 1.99
C TYR A 39 -5.19 -3.74 1.28
N LEU A 40 -5.86 -4.77 1.78
CA LEU A 40 -5.88 -6.08 1.17
C LEU A 40 -7.19 -6.26 0.39
N VAL A 41 -7.08 -6.43 -0.92
CA VAL A 41 -8.20 -6.68 -1.84
C VAL A 41 -8.21 -8.15 -2.22
N VAL A 42 -9.27 -8.87 -1.84
CA VAL A 42 -9.41 -10.32 -1.98
C VAL A 42 -10.50 -10.65 -3.00
N GLY A 43 -10.09 -10.97 -4.23
CA GLY A 43 -10.92 -11.56 -5.28
C GLY A 43 -10.55 -13.02 -5.56
N GLU A 44 -10.69 -13.47 -6.81
CA GLU A 44 -10.05 -14.72 -7.27
C GLU A 44 -8.52 -14.60 -7.24
N LYS A 45 -8.01 -13.39 -7.47
CA LYS A 45 -6.63 -12.98 -7.19
C LYS A 45 -6.60 -11.97 -6.04
N VAL A 46 -5.45 -11.84 -5.40
CA VAL A 46 -5.29 -10.97 -4.23
C VAL A 46 -4.26 -9.87 -4.51
N ALA A 47 -4.62 -8.64 -4.17
CA ALA A 47 -3.70 -7.51 -4.20
C ALA A 47 -3.54 -6.90 -2.80
N LEU A 48 -2.29 -6.60 -2.42
CA LEU A 48 -1.97 -5.70 -1.31
C LEU A 48 -1.67 -4.31 -1.88
N VAL A 49 -2.44 -3.31 -1.48
CA VAL A 49 -2.30 -1.91 -1.91
C VAL A 49 -1.61 -1.10 -0.84
N ASP A 50 -0.43 -0.57 -1.18
CA ASP A 50 0.54 0.03 -0.29
C ASP A 50 0.99 -0.89 0.85
N ALA A 51 2.01 -0.45 1.58
CA ALA A 51 2.49 -1.14 2.77
C ALA A 51 2.70 -0.12 3.90
N VAL A 52 3.26 -0.61 5.01
CA VAL A 52 3.51 0.21 6.20
C VAL A 52 4.98 0.59 6.33
N SER A 53 5.28 1.52 7.24
CA SER A 53 6.65 1.76 7.65
C SER A 53 7.28 0.49 8.27
N GLY A 54 8.56 0.24 7.97
CA GLY A 54 9.27 -1.00 8.29
C GLY A 54 9.12 -1.51 9.73
N PRO A 55 9.18 -0.66 10.78
CA PRO A 55 8.96 -1.11 12.16
C PRO A 55 7.59 -1.75 12.43
N PHE A 56 6.62 -1.52 11.55
CA PHE A 56 5.24 -2.03 11.65
C PHE A 56 4.97 -3.22 10.73
N SER A 57 5.99 -3.76 10.03
CA SER A 57 5.79 -4.81 9.03
C SER A 57 5.13 -6.07 9.60
N GLU A 58 5.59 -6.56 10.75
CA GLU A 58 4.99 -7.73 11.41
C GLU A 58 3.55 -7.49 11.83
N GLU A 59 3.20 -6.27 12.27
CA GLU A 59 1.83 -5.92 12.63
C GLU A 59 0.89 -6.03 11.42
N MET A 60 1.35 -5.57 10.26
CA MET A 60 0.63 -5.70 8.99
C MET A 60 0.49 -7.17 8.58
N PHE A 61 1.56 -7.97 8.66
CA PHE A 61 1.51 -9.40 8.32
C PHE A 61 0.60 -10.21 9.25
N GLU A 62 0.62 -9.92 10.55
CA GLU A 62 -0.31 -10.50 11.51
C GLU A 62 -1.77 -10.19 11.12
N ARG A 63 -2.08 -8.96 10.71
CA ARG A 63 -3.43 -8.60 10.22
C ARG A 63 -3.79 -9.33 8.94
N ILE A 64 -2.89 -9.39 7.96
CA ILE A 64 -3.11 -10.12 6.70
C ILE A 64 -3.38 -11.60 6.99
N SER A 65 -2.61 -12.24 7.88
CA SER A 65 -2.73 -13.66 8.22
C SER A 65 -4.10 -14.05 8.80
N LYS A 66 -4.82 -13.08 9.39
CA LYS A 66 -6.18 -13.27 9.91
C LYS A 66 -7.24 -13.25 8.81
N VAL A 67 -6.91 -12.75 7.62
CA VAL A 67 -7.80 -12.70 6.45
C VAL A 67 -7.49 -13.85 5.49
N ILE A 68 -6.21 -14.03 5.14
CA ILE A 68 -5.74 -15.05 4.17
C ILE A 68 -4.35 -15.57 4.55
N ASP A 69 -3.94 -16.67 3.90
CA ASP A 69 -2.53 -17.04 3.82
C ASP A 69 -1.78 -16.01 2.96
N LEU A 70 -0.66 -15.47 3.46
CA LEU A 70 0.16 -14.47 2.76
C LEU A 70 0.58 -14.96 1.37
N SER A 71 0.87 -16.26 1.21
CA SER A 71 1.30 -16.85 -0.07
C SER A 71 0.28 -16.73 -1.21
N LYS A 72 -0.97 -16.34 -0.90
CA LYS A 72 -2.03 -16.09 -1.87
C LYS A 72 -1.99 -14.69 -2.46
N ILE A 73 -1.13 -13.79 -1.97
CA ILE A 73 -0.98 -12.45 -2.55
C ILE A 73 -0.34 -12.59 -3.93
N ASP A 74 -1.07 -12.20 -4.97
CA ASP A 74 -0.63 -12.21 -6.37
C ASP A 74 0.02 -10.88 -6.78
N TYR A 75 -0.40 -9.77 -6.15
CA TYR A 75 0.05 -8.43 -6.50
C TYR A 75 0.42 -7.62 -5.27
N MET A 76 1.56 -6.94 -5.33
CA MET A 76 1.93 -5.87 -4.43
C MET A 76 1.81 -4.56 -5.20
N ILE A 77 0.88 -3.70 -4.86
CA ILE A 77 0.67 -2.40 -5.51
C ILE A 77 1.36 -1.33 -4.67
N SER A 78 2.29 -0.58 -5.27
CA SER A 78 2.96 0.56 -4.63
C SER A 78 2.47 1.83 -5.31
N ASN A 79 1.51 2.51 -4.67
CA ASN A 79 1.01 3.81 -5.16
C ASN A 79 2.04 4.92 -4.98
N HIS A 80 2.89 4.78 -3.96
CA HIS A 80 3.91 5.75 -3.60
C HIS A 80 5.16 5.05 -3.08
N ALA A 81 6.32 5.64 -3.33
CA ALA A 81 7.62 5.08 -3.03
C ALA A 81 8.31 5.70 -1.78
N GLU A 82 7.72 6.70 -1.12
CA GLU A 82 8.29 7.23 0.13
C GLU A 82 8.27 6.16 1.23
N MET A 83 9.26 6.21 2.13
CA MET A 83 9.61 5.06 2.97
C MET A 83 8.58 4.71 4.05
N ASP A 84 7.69 5.62 4.42
CA ASP A 84 6.55 5.33 5.29
C ASP A 84 5.48 4.45 4.63
N HIS A 85 5.47 4.37 3.30
CA HIS A 85 4.63 3.47 2.52
C HIS A 85 5.41 2.27 1.96
N SER A 86 6.68 2.49 1.59
CA SER A 86 7.43 1.55 0.75
C SER A 86 8.46 0.71 1.50
N SER A 87 8.85 1.06 2.74
CA SER A 87 9.95 0.36 3.43
C SER A 87 9.63 -1.09 3.78
N THR A 88 8.36 -1.48 3.78
CA THR A 88 7.93 -2.88 3.95
C THR A 88 7.80 -3.63 2.61
N VAL A 89 7.79 -2.95 1.45
CA VAL A 89 7.68 -3.58 0.11
C VAL A 89 8.73 -4.69 -0.10
N PRO A 90 10.03 -4.50 0.22
CA PRO A 90 11.02 -5.56 0.05
C PRO A 90 10.73 -6.81 0.90
N GLU A 91 10.17 -6.62 2.09
CA GLU A 91 9.80 -7.74 2.95
C GLU A 91 8.55 -8.47 2.43
N VAL A 92 7.54 -7.75 1.94
CA VAL A 92 6.39 -8.35 1.26
C VAL A 92 6.88 -9.26 0.13
N LEU A 93 7.65 -8.72 -0.81
CA LEU A 93 8.10 -9.45 -2.00
C LEU A 93 9.07 -10.59 -1.68
N ARG A 94 9.77 -10.55 -0.52
CA ARG A 94 10.55 -11.68 -0.01
C ARG A 94 9.66 -12.82 0.53
N ARG A 95 8.54 -12.49 1.19
CA ARG A 95 7.58 -13.48 1.73
C ARG A 95 6.66 -14.05 0.65
N VAL A 96 6.38 -13.26 -0.39
CA VAL A 96 5.54 -13.65 -1.54
C VAL A 96 6.30 -13.52 -2.86
N PRO A 97 7.32 -14.36 -3.11
CA PRO A 97 8.24 -14.19 -4.25
C PRO A 97 7.61 -14.32 -5.63
N ASN A 98 6.39 -14.87 -5.72
CA ASN A 98 5.63 -14.98 -6.96
C ASN A 98 4.71 -13.77 -7.20
N ALA A 99 4.58 -12.86 -6.22
CA ALA A 99 3.77 -11.68 -6.37
C ALA A 99 4.43 -10.69 -7.32
N LYS A 100 3.62 -10.06 -8.17
CA LYS A 100 4.08 -9.01 -9.07
C LYS A 100 3.97 -7.64 -8.41
N LEU A 101 5.03 -6.85 -8.47
CA LEU A 101 4.99 -5.45 -8.07
C LEU A 101 4.31 -4.62 -9.16
N VAL A 102 3.27 -3.87 -8.80
CA VAL A 102 2.52 -2.99 -9.68
C VAL A 102 2.74 -1.54 -9.24
N CYS A 103 3.26 -0.69 -10.13
CA CYS A 103 3.54 0.72 -9.82
C CYS A 103 3.65 1.55 -11.12
N THR A 104 3.83 2.86 -11.00
CA THR A 104 4.08 3.70 -12.18
C THR A 104 5.49 3.47 -12.75
N GLU A 105 5.71 3.81 -14.02
CA GLU A 105 7.05 3.78 -14.63
C GLU A 105 8.07 4.59 -13.82
N LYS A 106 7.66 5.75 -13.29
CA LYS A 106 8.52 6.60 -12.46
C LYS A 106 8.83 5.97 -11.11
N ALA A 107 7.90 5.20 -10.55
CA ALA A 107 8.08 4.52 -9.27
C ALA A 107 9.17 3.45 -9.36
N VAL A 108 9.33 2.80 -10.52
CA VAL A 108 10.40 1.82 -10.75
C VAL A 108 11.77 2.42 -10.42
N ASP A 109 12.08 3.59 -10.98
CA ASP A 109 13.37 4.25 -10.76
C ASP A 109 13.58 4.67 -9.30
N VAL A 110 12.52 5.09 -8.62
CA VAL A 110 12.58 5.54 -7.21
C VAL A 110 12.76 4.34 -6.27
N LEU A 111 11.95 3.30 -6.45
CA LEU A 111 12.01 2.07 -5.65
C LEU A 111 13.37 1.37 -5.81
N LYS A 112 13.93 1.30 -7.02
CA LYS A 112 15.28 0.75 -7.27
C LYS A 112 16.41 1.55 -6.61
N LYS A 113 16.20 2.84 -6.34
CA LYS A 113 17.19 3.66 -5.62
C LYS A 113 17.11 3.45 -4.11
N HIS A 114 15.92 3.22 -3.58
CA HIS A 114 15.73 2.91 -2.17
C HIS A 114 16.09 1.45 -1.83
N TYR A 115 15.80 0.53 -2.75
CA TYR A 115 15.84 -0.91 -2.51
C TYR A 115 16.55 -1.64 -3.67
N SER A 116 17.33 -2.67 -3.35
CA SER A 116 17.98 -3.52 -4.36
C SER A 116 16.95 -4.27 -5.22
N ASP A 117 17.24 -4.49 -6.49
CA ASP A 117 16.28 -4.99 -7.48
C ASP A 117 16.37 -6.51 -7.76
N GLY A 118 15.35 -7.01 -8.47
CA GLY A 118 15.12 -8.43 -8.73
C GLY A 118 13.64 -8.84 -8.77
N TRP A 119 12.71 -7.88 -8.59
CA TRP A 119 11.27 -8.12 -8.57
C TRP A 119 10.67 -8.24 -9.98
N ASP A 120 9.59 -9.02 -10.10
CA ASP A 120 8.72 -8.99 -11.28
C ASP A 120 7.85 -7.73 -11.21
N ILE A 121 8.00 -6.82 -12.18
CA ILE A 121 7.37 -5.49 -12.17
C ILE A 121 6.42 -5.37 -13.36
N GLN A 122 5.19 -4.93 -13.09
CA GLN A 122 4.23 -4.46 -14.08
C GLN A 122 4.00 -2.97 -13.89
N THR A 123 4.40 -2.18 -14.88
CA THR A 123 4.12 -0.74 -14.86
C THR A 123 2.70 -0.46 -15.35
N VAL A 124 2.06 0.52 -14.72
CA VAL A 124 0.69 0.96 -15.04
C VAL A 124 0.65 2.47 -15.27
N LYS A 125 -0.35 2.91 -16.05
CA LYS A 125 -0.64 4.31 -16.36
C LYS A 125 -2.09 4.64 -16.05
N THR A 126 -2.42 5.92 -16.15
CA THR A 126 -3.81 6.37 -15.98
C THR A 126 -4.77 5.62 -16.90
N GLY A 127 -5.79 5.01 -16.30
CA GLY A 127 -6.84 4.26 -16.99
C GLY A 127 -6.54 2.78 -17.20
N ASP A 128 -5.32 2.31 -16.92
CA ASP A 128 -5.02 0.88 -16.92
C ASP A 128 -5.81 0.17 -15.81
N GLU A 129 -6.14 -1.09 -16.04
CA GLU A 129 -6.94 -1.91 -15.13
C GLU A 129 -6.24 -3.24 -14.81
N LEU A 130 -6.48 -3.71 -13.59
CA LEU A 130 -6.09 -5.02 -13.09
C LEU A 130 -7.33 -5.73 -12.54
N ASP A 131 -7.78 -6.74 -13.27
CA ASP A 131 -8.89 -7.60 -12.84
C ASP A 131 -8.39 -8.69 -11.89
N LEU A 132 -8.97 -8.71 -10.69
CA LEU A 132 -8.72 -9.71 -9.66
C LEU A 132 -9.79 -10.82 -9.64
N GLY A 133 -10.51 -11.02 -10.73
CA GLY A 133 -11.61 -12.00 -10.85
C GLY A 133 -12.91 -11.43 -10.30
N GLY A 134 -13.41 -10.37 -10.94
CA GLY A 134 -14.64 -9.68 -10.53
C GLY A 134 -14.42 -8.57 -9.50
N LYS A 135 -13.15 -8.19 -9.28
CA LYS A 135 -12.77 -6.97 -8.55
C LYS A 135 -11.74 -6.20 -9.38
N THR A 136 -12.15 -5.11 -10.01
CA THR A 136 -11.32 -4.38 -10.96
C THR A 136 -10.64 -3.20 -10.27
N LEU A 137 -9.31 -3.19 -10.27
CA LEU A 137 -8.51 -2.06 -9.82
C LEU A 137 -8.10 -1.22 -11.02
N ARG A 138 -8.49 0.05 -11.04
CA ARG A 138 -8.10 1.03 -12.06
C ARG A 138 -7.09 2.02 -11.50
N PHE A 139 -6.05 2.31 -12.26
CA PHE A 139 -4.95 3.18 -11.81
C PHE A 139 -5.07 4.59 -12.37
N TYR A 140 -4.63 5.57 -11.57
CA TYR A 140 -4.60 6.98 -11.96
C TYR A 140 -3.28 7.60 -11.54
N GLU A 141 -2.46 8.04 -12.48
CA GLU A 141 -1.22 8.75 -12.15
C GLU A 141 -1.57 10.12 -11.53
N ALA A 142 -0.92 10.44 -10.42
CA ALA A 142 -1.11 11.68 -9.66
C ALA A 142 0.25 12.36 -9.41
N PRO A 143 1.01 12.67 -10.48
CA PRO A 143 2.37 13.17 -10.33
C PRO A 143 2.38 14.50 -9.58
N MET A 144 3.33 14.64 -8.66
CA MET A 144 3.47 15.79 -7.75
C MET A 144 2.31 15.93 -6.76
N LEU A 145 1.55 14.86 -6.51
CA LEU A 145 0.61 14.73 -5.39
C LEU A 145 1.03 13.59 -4.44
N HIS A 146 2.15 13.71 -3.72
CA HIS A 146 3.09 14.86 -3.71
C HIS A 146 4.45 14.57 -4.34
N TRP A 147 4.71 13.33 -4.76
CA TRP A 147 5.95 12.94 -5.42
C TRP A 147 5.76 12.69 -6.93
N PRO A 148 6.85 12.70 -7.73
CA PRO A 148 6.74 12.54 -9.19
C PRO A 148 6.10 11.23 -9.63
N GLU A 149 6.15 10.19 -8.81
CA GLU A 149 5.69 8.84 -9.15
C GLU A 149 4.32 8.47 -8.59
N SER A 150 3.77 9.30 -7.70
CA SER A 150 2.53 9.05 -7.00
C SER A 150 1.40 8.67 -7.96
N MET A 151 0.62 7.66 -7.59
CA MET A 151 -0.61 7.26 -8.26
C MET A 151 -1.69 6.91 -7.25
N PHE A 152 -2.93 6.76 -7.72
CA PHE A 152 -4.04 6.24 -6.94
C PHE A 152 -4.49 4.91 -7.52
N THR A 153 -5.04 4.06 -6.65
CA THR A 153 -5.72 2.83 -7.03
C THR A 153 -7.21 2.97 -6.72
N TYR A 154 -8.06 2.75 -7.72
CA TYR A 154 -9.52 2.85 -7.60
C TYR A 154 -10.16 1.48 -7.80
N TYR A 155 -10.91 1.01 -6.81
CA TYR A 155 -11.72 -0.19 -6.94
C TYR A 155 -13.07 0.16 -7.57
N VAL A 156 -13.28 -0.29 -8.81
CA VAL A 156 -14.37 0.17 -9.68
C VAL A 156 -15.75 -0.20 -9.13
N GLU A 157 -15.93 -1.44 -8.69
CA GLU A 157 -17.23 -1.99 -8.34
C GLU A 157 -17.82 -1.43 -7.04
N GLU A 158 -16.96 -1.00 -6.09
CA GLU A 158 -17.38 -0.42 -4.79
C GLU A 158 -17.15 1.09 -4.71
N GLU A 159 -16.75 1.73 -5.82
CA GLU A 159 -16.44 3.16 -5.90
C GLU A 159 -15.43 3.64 -4.83
N LEU A 160 -14.47 2.77 -4.48
CA LEU A 160 -13.50 2.99 -3.41
C LEU A 160 -12.17 3.48 -3.97
N LEU A 161 -11.77 4.70 -3.60
CA LEU A 161 -10.45 5.25 -3.90
C LEU A 161 -9.45 4.94 -2.78
N MET A 162 -8.28 4.40 -3.12
CA MET A 162 -7.09 4.26 -2.27
C MET A 162 -6.04 5.27 -2.75
N PRO A 163 -6.01 6.49 -2.17
CA PRO A 163 -5.35 7.66 -2.76
C PRO A 163 -3.90 7.87 -2.26
N ASN A 164 -3.31 6.91 -1.56
CA ASN A 164 -2.06 7.10 -0.84
C ASN A 164 -2.13 8.34 0.11
N ASP A 165 -1.21 9.30 0.03
CA ASP A 165 -1.16 10.49 0.90
C ASP A 165 -2.27 11.50 0.64
N ALA A 166 -2.81 11.54 -0.58
CA ALA A 166 -3.84 12.51 -0.91
C ALA A 166 -5.07 12.29 -0.01
N PHE A 167 -5.59 13.38 0.55
CA PHE A 167 -6.71 13.39 1.51
C PHE A 167 -6.40 12.76 2.88
N GLY A 168 -5.16 12.33 3.12
CA GLY A 168 -4.71 11.78 4.41
C GLY A 168 -4.53 12.85 5.50
N GLN A 169 -4.38 12.38 6.74
CA GLN A 169 -4.03 13.20 7.90
C GLN A 169 -3.28 12.38 8.94
N HIS A 170 -2.35 13.00 9.67
CA HIS A 170 -1.67 12.37 10.79
C HIS A 170 -2.55 12.39 12.04
N TYR A 171 -3.29 11.32 12.26
CA TYR A 171 -4.18 11.17 13.40
C TYR A 171 -4.38 9.69 13.75
N ALA A 172 -3.78 9.25 14.86
CA ALA A 172 -3.95 7.90 15.37
C ALA A 172 -5.18 7.82 16.29
N THR A 173 -6.05 6.84 16.06
CA THR A 173 -7.17 6.47 16.94
C THR A 173 -7.36 4.96 16.93
N GLU A 174 -7.88 4.39 18.02
CA GLU A 174 -8.22 2.96 18.09
C GLU A 174 -9.69 2.68 17.72
N LYS A 175 -10.51 3.74 17.53
CA LYS A 175 -11.94 3.69 17.17
C LYS A 175 -12.41 4.97 16.49
#